data_AF-A0A1L7LIU5-F1
#
_entry.id   AF-A0A1L7LIU5-F1
#
_cell.length_a   1.000
_cell.length_b   1.000
_cell.length_c   1.000
_cell.angle_alpha   90.00
_cell.angle_beta   90.00
_cell.angle_gamma   90.00
#
_symmetry.space_group_name_H-M   'P 1'
#
loop_
_entity.id
_entity.type
_entity.pdbx_description
1 polymer ?
#
loop_
_entity_poly.entity_id
_entity_poly.type
_entity_poly.pdbx_seq_one_letter_code
_entity_poly.pdbx_strand_id
1 'polypeptide(L)'
;MHIFIMRGVPMLVVLFVLYFGLPYFEVQLPALICAYIGFSTVNAAYIAEIFRASISAVDKGQWEAARSLGLLMRSILKNIILHRPFGLLFPPLGNVMLDMLKSSSLVAMITVPDIFKM
;
A
#
# COMPACT_ATOMS: atom_id res chain seq x y z
N MET A 1 -13.10 -2.95 -6.83
CA MET A 1 -12.90 -2.92 -8.28
C MET A 1 -11.65 -2.12 -8.69
N HIS A 2 -11.30 -0.99 -8.06
CA HIS A 2 -10.05 -0.25 -8.35
C HIS A 2 -8.75 -0.93 -7.85
N ILE A 3 -8.81 -1.78 -6.81
CA ILE A 3 -7.61 -2.41 -6.24
C ILE A 3 -7.04 -3.52 -7.14
N PHE A 4 -7.87 -4.27 -7.87
CA PHE A 4 -7.43 -5.41 -8.69
C PHE A 4 -6.50 -4.99 -9.83
N ILE A 5 -6.72 -3.81 -10.42
CA ILE A 5 -5.88 -3.26 -11.49
C ILE A 5 -4.45 -3.03 -10.98
N MET A 6 -4.28 -2.52 -9.75
CA MET A 6 -2.95 -2.34 -9.15
C MET A 6 -2.28 -3.65 -8.72
N ARG A 7 -3.05 -4.73 -8.52
CA ARG A 7 -2.49 -6.06 -8.25
C ARG A 7 -2.06 -6.81 -9.52
N GLY A 8 -2.68 -6.50 -10.66
CA GLY A 8 -2.40 -7.15 -11.94
C GLY A 8 -1.26 -6.52 -12.74
N VAL A 9 -0.92 -5.26 -12.46
CA VAL A 9 0.20 -4.57 -13.11
C VAL A 9 1.48 -4.75 -12.27
N PRO A 10 2.53 -5.39 -12.83
CA PRO A 10 3.80 -5.51 -12.12
C PRO A 10 4.34 -4.13 -11.73
N MET A 11 4.88 -4.00 -10.52
CA MET A 11 5.49 -2.75 -10.03
C MET A 11 6.55 -2.20 -10.99
N LEU A 12 7.29 -3.08 -11.66
CA LEU A 12 8.26 -2.73 -12.70
C LEU A 12 7.60 -1.95 -13.84
N VAL A 13 6.42 -2.36 -14.31
CA VAL A 13 5.70 -1.69 -15.40
C VAL A 13 5.29 -0.28 -14.96
N VAL A 14 4.79 -0.10 -13.74
CA VAL A 14 4.43 1.21 -13.20
C VAL A 14 5.64 2.15 -13.16
N LEU A 15 6.79 1.65 -12.68
CA LEU A 15 8.03 2.42 -12.64
C LEU A 15 8.54 2.75 -14.05
N PHE A 16 8.43 1.81 -14.98
CA PHE A 16 8.86 2.02 -16.36
C PHE A 16 8.02 3.09 -17.05
N VAL A 17 6.69 3.05 -16.87
CA VAL A 17 5.79 4.09 -17.38
C VAL A 17 6.05 5.44 -16.69
N LEU A 18 6.33 5.44 -15.39
CA LEU A 18 6.61 6.69 -14.68
C LEU A 18 7.94 7.33 -15.11
N TYR A 19 8.98 6.54 -15.31
CA TYR A 19 10.32 7.05 -15.62
C TYR A 19 10.56 7.27 -17.12
N PHE A 20 10.14 6.35 -17.97
CA PHE A 20 10.31 6.46 -19.42
C PHE A 20 9.09 7.04 -20.15
N GLY A 21 7.89 6.97 -19.56
CA GLY A 21 6.66 7.47 -20.16
C GLY A 21 6.40 8.96 -19.91
N LEU A 22 6.66 9.48 -18.71
CA LEU A 22 6.47 10.91 -18.40
C LEU A 22 7.29 11.87 -19.29
N PRO A 23 8.53 11.54 -19.72
CA PRO A 23 9.28 12.38 -20.64
C PRO A 23 8.58 12.67 -21.97
N TYR A 24 7.67 11.81 -22.44
CA TYR A 24 6.84 12.07 -23.64
C TYR A 24 5.83 13.21 -23.45
N PHE A 25 5.55 13.57 -22.20
CA PHE A 25 4.72 14.71 -21.81
C PHE A 25 5.58 15.89 -21.32
N GLU A 26 6.87 15.92 -21.65
CA GLU A 26 7.85 16.94 -21.23
C GLU A 26 8.06 17.02 -19.71
N VAL A 27 7.58 16.03 -18.95
CA VAL A 27 7.81 15.93 -17.51
C VAL A 27 8.98 15.00 -17.26
N GLN A 28 10.09 15.53 -16.75
CA GLN A 28 11.24 14.74 -16.32
C GLN A 28 11.28 14.68 -14.80
N LEU A 29 11.13 13.48 -14.26
CA LEU A 29 11.24 13.22 -12.83
C LEU A 29 12.50 12.36 -12.56
N PRO A 30 13.28 12.68 -11.52
CA PRO A 30 14.35 11.81 -11.05
C PRO A 30 13.82 10.41 -10.74
N ALA A 31 14.61 9.37 -10.99
CA ALA A 31 14.22 7.98 -10.73
C ALA A 31 13.69 7.76 -9.29
N LEU A 32 14.27 8.46 -8.31
CA LEU A 32 13.84 8.41 -6.91
C LEU A 32 12.42 8.92 -6.69
N ILE A 33 12.02 10.00 -7.37
CA ILE A 33 10.66 10.57 -7.25
C ILE A 33 9.65 9.63 -7.91
N CYS A 34 9.98 9.08 -9.09
CA CYS A 34 9.17 8.06 -9.74
C CYS A 34 8.97 6.83 -8.85
N ALA A 35 10.03 6.41 -8.13
CA ALA A 35 9.95 5.32 -7.18
C ALA A 35 8.98 5.63 -6.03
N TYR A 36 9.09 6.80 -5.40
CA TYR A 36 8.18 7.19 -4.31
C TYR A 36 6.72 7.24 -4.75
N ILE A 37 6.44 7.81 -5.92
CA ILE A 37 5.07 7.87 -6.46
C ILE A 37 4.55 6.47 -6.75
N GLY A 38 5.31 5.67 -7.52
CA GLY A 38 4.91 4.32 -7.89
C GLY A 38 4.65 3.44 -6.67
N PHE A 39 5.55 3.45 -5.69
CA PHE A 39 5.40 2.66 -4.47
C PHE A 39 4.25 3.13 -3.61
N SER A 40 4.08 4.45 -3.43
CA SER A 40 3.02 4.98 -2.60
C SER A 40 1.66 4.64 -3.17
N THR A 41 1.47 4.84 -4.47
CA THR A 41 0.19 4.59 -5.13
C THR A 41 -0.20 3.11 -5.08
N VAL A 42 0.72 2.21 -5.44
CA VAL A 42 0.43 0.76 -5.46
C VAL A 42 0.23 0.22 -4.03
N ASN A 43 1.11 0.55 -3.10
CA ASN A 43 1.03 0.02 -1.74
C ASN A 43 -0.10 0.62 -0.91
N ALA A 44 -0.49 1.89 -1.16
CA ALA A 44 -1.62 2.49 -0.44
C ALA A 44 -2.92 1.72 -0.68
N ALA A 45 -3.17 1.24 -1.91
CA ALA A 45 -4.34 0.44 -2.22
C ALA A 45 -4.31 -0.92 -1.50
N TYR A 46 -3.14 -1.57 -1.45
CA TYR A 46 -2.95 -2.83 -0.72
C TYR A 46 -3.17 -2.66 0.78
N ILE A 47 -2.55 -1.64 1.38
CA ILE A 47 -2.67 -1.34 2.80
C ILE A 47 -4.12 -1.02 3.16
N ALA A 48 -4.83 -0.22 2.36
CA ALA A 48 -6.24 0.10 2.59
C ALA A 48 -7.13 -1.16 2.63
N GLU A 49 -6.91 -2.12 1.72
CA GLU A 49 -7.64 -3.39 1.75
C GLU A 49 -7.29 -4.24 2.96
N ILE A 50 -6.01 -4.27 3.37
CA ILE A 50 -5.58 -4.96 4.59
C ILE A 50 -6.32 -4.38 5.80
N PHE A 51 -6.34 -3.06 5.96
CA PHE A 51 -7.10 -2.41 7.03
C PHE A 51 -8.60 -2.73 6.98
N ARG A 52 -9.21 -2.67 5.79
CA ARG A 52 -10.64 -3.00 5.61
C ARG A 52 -10.94 -4.46 5.98
N ALA A 53 -10.09 -5.39 5.55
CA ALA A 53 -10.21 -6.81 5.83
C ALA A 53 -10.05 -7.08 7.34
N SER A 54 -9.07 -6.46 7.98
CA SER A 54 -8.82 -6.61 9.41
C SER A 54 -9.96 -6.04 10.28
N ILE A 55 -10.60 -4.94 9.87
CA ILE A 55 -11.78 -4.42 10.57
C ILE A 55 -12.98 -5.35 10.36
N SER A 56 -13.14 -5.90 9.16
CA SER A 56 -14.25 -6.81 8.83
C SER A 56 -14.11 -8.20 9.50
N ALA A 57 -12.89 -8.60 9.87
CA ALA A 57 -12.61 -9.85 10.56
C ALA A 57 -13.02 -9.84 12.04
N VAL A 58 -13.46 -8.69 12.57
CA VAL A 58 -13.89 -8.55 13.96
C VAL A 58 -15.26 -9.21 14.13
N ASP A 59 -15.38 -10.03 15.16
CA ASP A 59 -16.61 -10.78 15.48
C ASP A 59 -17.83 -9.86 15.56
N LYS A 60 -18.94 -10.27 14.94
CA LYS A 60 -20.22 -9.53 14.96
C LYS A 60 -20.72 -9.28 16.39
N GLY A 61 -20.49 -10.20 17.32
CA GLY A 61 -20.87 -10.05 18.72
C GLY A 61 -20.17 -8.87 19.41
N GLN A 62 -18.97 -8.48 18.98
CA GLN A 62 -18.30 -7.26 19.48
C GLN A 62 -19.00 -5.99 19.00
N TRP A 63 -19.48 -5.99 17.75
CA TRP A 63 -20.26 -4.88 17.20
C TRP A 63 -21.62 -4.75 17.87
N GLU A 64 -22.29 -5.88 18.13
CA GLU A 64 -23.57 -5.93 18.82
C GLU A 64 -23.43 -5.50 20.29
N ALA A 65 -22.43 -6.01 21.02
CA ALA A 65 -22.16 -5.60 22.40
C ALA A 65 -21.84 -4.10 22.51
N ALA A 66 -21.04 -3.56 21.60
CA ALA A 66 -20.70 -2.16 21.59
C ALA A 66 -21.91 -1.25 21.31
N ARG A 67 -22.82 -1.69 20.43
CA ARG A 67 -24.11 -1.01 20.21
C ARG A 67 -25.01 -1.07 21.44
N SER A 68 -25.11 -2.22 22.10
CA SER A 68 -25.90 -2.40 23.32
C SER A 68 -25.39 -1.54 24.48
N LEU A 69 -24.09 -1.27 24.54
CA LEU A 69 -23.46 -0.38 25.52
C LEU A 69 -23.54 1.11 25.15
N GLY A 70 -24.17 1.46 24.02
CA GLY A 70 -24.29 2.85 23.56
C GLY A 70 -22.94 3.50 23.22
N LEU A 71 -21.91 2.70 22.90
CA LEU A 71 -20.59 3.23 22.60
C LEU A 71 -20.60 4.03 21.29
N LEU A 72 -19.99 5.18 21.36
CA LEU A 72 -19.73 6.07 20.23
C LEU A 72 -18.76 5.42 19.23
N MET A 73 -19.09 5.50 17.94
CA MET A 73 -18.40 4.77 16.85
C MET A 73 -16.89 5.01 16.82
N ARG A 74 -16.44 6.21 17.20
CA ARG A 74 -15.02 6.55 17.28
C ARG A 74 -14.29 5.75 18.38
N SER A 75 -14.94 5.49 19.51
CA SER A 75 -14.39 4.68 20.61
C SER A 75 -14.37 3.20 20.23
N ILE A 76 -15.43 2.73 19.54
CA ILE A 76 -15.51 1.37 18.99
C ILE A 76 -14.35 1.15 18.00
N LEU A 77 -14.21 2.02 17.01
CA LEU A 77 -13.14 1.93 16.02
C LEU A 77 -11.76 2.03 16.68
N LYS A 78 -11.54 2.94 17.64
CA LYS A 78 -10.27 3.04 18.35
C LYS A 78 -9.95 1.76 19.12
N ASN A 79 -10.88 1.19 19.87
CA ASN A 79 -10.64 -0.02 20.66
C ASN A 79 -10.52 -1.28 19.80
N ILE A 80 -11.30 -1.37 18.72
CA ILE A 80 -11.21 -2.45 17.76
C ILE A 80 -9.87 -2.37 17.03
N ILE A 81 -9.53 -1.23 16.42
CA ILE A 81 -8.32 -1.06 15.61
C ILE A 81 -7.04 -1.12 16.46
N LEU A 82 -7.04 -0.50 17.65
CA LEU A 82 -5.85 -0.36 18.50
C LEU A 82 -5.60 -1.56 19.41
N HIS A 83 -6.53 -2.52 19.55
CA HIS A 83 -6.33 -3.59 20.54
C HIS A 83 -6.45 -5.00 19.97
N ARG A 84 -7.28 -5.23 18.95
CA ARG A 84 -7.68 -6.60 18.58
C ARG A 84 -6.99 -7.20 17.36
N PRO A 85 -6.74 -6.50 16.23
CA PRO A 85 -6.23 -7.14 15.03
C PRO A 85 -4.74 -6.90 14.79
N PHE A 86 -3.92 -6.48 15.76
CA PHE A 86 -2.48 -6.31 15.52
C PHE A 86 -1.88 -7.58 14.90
N GLY A 87 -2.12 -8.75 15.51
CA GLY A 87 -1.67 -10.04 14.96
C GLY A 87 -2.25 -10.40 13.59
N LEU A 88 -3.41 -9.85 13.20
CA LEU A 88 -4.04 -10.11 11.90
C LEU A 88 -3.53 -9.17 10.80
N LEU A 89 -3.11 -7.95 11.16
CA LEU A 89 -2.56 -6.93 10.27
C LEU A 89 -1.09 -7.20 9.93
N PHE A 90 -0.30 -7.68 10.90
CA PHE A 90 1.14 -7.86 10.74
C PHE A 90 1.55 -8.83 9.61
N PRO A 91 0.96 -10.03 9.48
CA PRO A 91 1.36 -10.97 8.42
C PRO A 91 1.15 -10.40 6.99
N PRO A 92 -0.02 -9.85 6.62
CA PRO A 92 -0.20 -9.28 5.28
C PRO A 92 0.59 -7.98 5.07
N LEU A 93 0.80 -7.14 6.10
CA LEU A 93 1.71 -6.00 6.00
C LEU A 93 3.15 -6.46 5.75
N GLY A 94 3.60 -7.52 6.42
CA GLY A 94 4.91 -8.12 6.20
C GLY A 94 5.09 -8.59 4.76
N ASN A 95 4.07 -9.21 4.16
CA ASN A 95 4.10 -9.56 2.73
C ASN A 95 4.25 -8.33 1.82
N VAL A 96 3.52 -7.24 2.09
CA VAL A 96 3.68 -5.99 1.35
C VAL A 96 5.10 -5.43 1.50
N MET A 97 5.68 -5.47 2.70
CA MET A 97 7.07 -5.04 2.92
C MET A 97 8.09 -5.92 2.19
N LEU A 98 7.91 -7.24 2.18
CA LEU A 98 8.78 -8.16 1.44
C LEU A 98 8.68 -7.93 -0.07
N ASP A 99 7.49 -7.65 -0.60
CA ASP A 99 7.32 -7.34 -2.01
C ASP A 99 7.89 -5.96 -2.38
N MET A 100 7.80 -4.98 -1.48
CA MET A 100 8.51 -3.71 -1.63
C MET A 100 10.02 -3.89 -1.66
N LEU A 101 10.58 -4.75 -0.80
CA LEU A 101 12.02 -5.07 -0.80
C LEU A 101 12.47 -5.74 -2.10
N LYS A 102 11.70 -6.68 -2.64
CA LYS A 102 12.01 -7.28 -3.96
C LYS A 102 11.96 -6.23 -5.07
N SER A 103 10.96 -5.36 -5.01
CA SER A 103 10.74 -4.34 -6.03
C SER A 103 11.74 -3.18 -5.94
N SER A 104 12.31 -2.89 -4.77
CA SER A 104 13.34 -1.85 -4.62
C SER A 104 14.66 -2.23 -5.30
N SER A 105 14.99 -3.53 -5.35
CA SER A 105 16.11 -4.02 -6.17
C SER A 105 15.91 -3.73 -7.66
N LEU A 106 14.67 -3.79 -8.16
CA LEU A 106 14.36 -3.44 -9.55
C LEU A 106 14.48 -1.92 -9.80
N VAL A 107 14.10 -1.11 -8.81
CA VAL A 107 14.26 0.36 -8.89
C VAL A 107 15.73 0.73 -8.98
N ALA A 108 16.58 0.11 -8.15
CA ALA A 108 18.02 0.34 -8.20
C ALA A 108 18.58 0.14 -9.61
N MET A 109 18.10 -0.87 -10.34
CA MET A 109 18.48 -1.12 -11.74
C MET A 109 18.07 -0.01 -12.70
N ILE A 110 16.94 0.68 -12.48
CA ILE A 110 16.46 1.80 -13.31
C ILE A 110 17.18 3.12 -12.96
N THR A 111 17.63 3.26 -11.71
CA THR A 111 18.42 4.42 -11.22
C THR A 111 19.88 4.38 -11.68
N VAL A 112 20.41 3.19 -12.01
CA VAL A 112 21.79 3.00 -12.52
C VAL A 112 22.09 3.93 -13.71
N PRO A 113 21.29 3.96 -14.80
CA PRO A 113 21.46 4.92 -15.89
C PRO A 113 21.45 6.40 -15.48
N ASP A 114 20.71 6.76 -14.42
CA ASP A 114 20.59 8.14 -13.91
C ASP A 114 21.92 8.57 -13.24
N ILE A 115 22.56 7.66 -12.49
CA ILE A 115 23.89 7.87 -11.89
C ILE A 115 24.97 8.05 -12.95
N PHE A 116 24.90 7.31 -14.06
CA PHE A 116 25.87 7.40 -15.15
C PHE A 116 25.64 8.57 -16.10
N LYS A 117 24.50 9.27 -15.99
CA LYS A 117 24.19 10.49 -16.74
C LYS A 117 24.60 11.78 -16.01
N MET A 118 25.17 11.64 -14.80
CA MET A 118 25.83 12.71 -14.04
C MET A 118 27.28 12.87 -14.48
#